data_AF-A0A2U3N3J5-F1
#
_entry.id   AF-A0A2U3N3J5-F1
#
_cell.length_a   1.000
_cell.length_b   1.000
_cell.length_c   1.000
_cell.angle_alpha   90.00
_cell.angle_beta   90.00
_cell.angle_gamma   90.00
#
_symmetry.space_group_name_H-M   'P 1'
#
loop_
_entity.id
_entity.type
_entity.pdbx_description
1 polymer ?
#
loop_
_entity_poly.entity_id
_entity_poly.type
_entity_poly.pdbx_seq_one_letter_code
_entity_poly.pdbx_strand_id
1 'polypeptide(L)'
;MQQFQMILFKILLFLLLSYCLLNGAYTAIIGGSPFYFFSSLLLIFQILLSAKNAAFYKQITIFSAMLLCGLLYYQYNLDMLNASNFQVFASFLCIHFIYSQQIPPKNLILLKIILIMCLILLTITQYNELIALKAYFSSLNNGESWQEFGAL
;
A
#
# COMPACT_ATOMS: atom_id res chain seq x y z
N MET A 1 14.99 -0.98 -25.69
CA MET A 1 13.73 -1.60 -25.22
C MET A 1 13.67 -1.80 -23.70
N GLN A 2 14.68 -2.42 -23.07
CA GLN A 2 14.70 -2.65 -21.61
C GLN A 2 14.67 -1.35 -20.77
N GLN A 3 15.35 -0.28 -21.20
CA GLN A 3 15.34 1.00 -20.49
C GLN A 3 13.94 1.65 -20.45
N PHE A 4 13.19 1.59 -21.55
CA PHE A 4 11.83 2.10 -21.64
C PHE A 4 10.88 1.33 -20.70
N GLN A 5 10.97 -0.01 -20.67
CA GLN A 5 10.18 -0.85 -19.77
C GLN A 5 10.45 -0.53 -18.29
N MET A 6 11.69 -0.22 -17.93
CA MET A 6 12.08 0.18 -16.58
C MET A 6 11.52 1.55 -16.18
N ILE A 7 11.52 2.52 -17.10
CA ILE A 7 10.95 3.85 -16.85
C ILE A 7 9.44 3.72 -16.66
N LEU A 8 8.75 3.01 -17.56
CA LEU A 8 7.31 2.78 -17.47
C LEU A 8 6.92 2.12 -16.14
N PHE A 9 7.65 1.08 -15.73
CA PHE A 9 7.44 0.42 -14.45
C PHE A 9 7.56 1.39 -13.27
N LYS A 10 8.60 2.24 -13.23
CA LYS A 10 8.79 3.22 -12.15
C LYS A 10 7.68 4.26 -12.10
N ILE A 11 7.26 4.76 -13.27
CA ILE A 11 6.15 5.74 -13.36
C ILE A 11 4.87 5.10 -12.83
N LEU A 12 4.55 3.89 -13.28
CA LEU A 12 3.32 3.22 -12.88
C LEU A 12 3.31 2.85 -11.39
N LEU A 13 4.45 2.41 -10.87
CA LEU A 13 4.66 2.18 -9.44
C LEU A 13 4.47 3.47 -8.62
N PHE A 14 5.04 4.59 -9.08
CA PHE A 14 4.90 5.89 -8.44
C PHE A 14 3.45 6.36 -8.41
N LEU A 15 2.74 6.26 -9.52
CA LEU A 15 1.33 6.67 -9.62
C LEU A 15 0.44 5.84 -8.68
N LEU A 16 0.58 4.52 -8.70
CA LEU A 16 -0.21 3.63 -7.85
C LEU A 16 0.07 3.85 -6.36
N LEU A 17 1.34 3.95 -5.95
CA LEU A 17 1.69 4.21 -4.55
C LEU A 17 1.23 5.59 -4.09
N SER A 18 1.32 6.61 -4.95
CA SER A 18 0.84 7.96 -4.64
C SER A 18 -0.68 7.96 -4.45
N TYR A 19 -1.41 7.24 -5.31
CA TYR A 19 -2.84 7.06 -5.14
C TYR A 19 -3.16 6.35 -3.83
N CYS A 20 -2.51 5.21 -3.53
CA CYS A 20 -2.72 4.47 -2.29
C CYS A 20 -2.45 5.32 -1.04
N LEU A 21 -1.39 6.15 -1.08
CA LEU A 21 -1.02 7.03 0.02
C LEU A 21 -2.06 8.14 0.22
N LEU A 22 -2.44 8.84 -0.85
CA LEU A 22 -3.40 9.95 -0.78
C LEU A 22 -4.80 9.46 -0.40
N ASN A 23 -5.23 8.34 -0.99
CA ASN A 23 -6.52 7.75 -0.67
C ASN A 23 -6.54 7.23 0.78
N GLY A 24 -5.49 6.53 1.21
CA GLY A 24 -5.35 6.10 2.60
C GLY A 24 -5.32 7.27 3.59
N ALA A 25 -4.63 8.37 3.25
CA ALA A 25 -4.59 9.58 4.08
C ALA A 25 -5.98 10.21 4.21
N TYR A 26 -6.70 10.35 3.08
CA TYR A 26 -8.04 10.90 3.08
C TYR A 26 -9.03 10.02 3.86
N THR A 27 -9.01 8.70 3.67
CA THR A 27 -9.81 7.75 4.45
C THR A 27 -9.56 7.91 5.96
N ALA A 28 -8.30 8.06 6.37
CA ALA A 28 -7.96 8.26 7.78
C ALA A 28 -8.47 9.61 8.32
N ILE A 29 -8.34 10.69 7.54
CA ILE A 29 -8.79 12.04 7.92
C ILE A 29 -10.30 12.05 8.20
N ILE A 30 -11.09 11.32 7.39
CA ILE A 30 -12.54 11.30 7.53
C ILE A 30 -13.06 10.27 8.54
N GLY A 31 -12.18 9.68 9.36
CA GLY A 31 -12.55 8.75 10.43
C GLY A 31 -12.54 7.26 10.05
N GLY A 32 -12.03 6.92 8.87
CA GLY A 32 -11.77 5.54 8.45
C GLY A 32 -10.47 4.97 9.02
N SER A 33 -10.16 3.71 8.70
CA SER A 33 -8.96 3.05 9.21
C SER A 33 -7.68 3.73 8.69
N PRO A 34 -6.70 4.03 9.57
CA PRO A 34 -5.41 4.57 9.15
C PRO A 34 -4.47 3.50 8.57
N PHE A 35 -4.89 2.24 8.56
CA PHE A 35 -4.08 1.10 8.11
C PHE A 35 -3.46 1.30 6.72
N TYR A 36 -4.25 1.74 5.75
CA TYR A 36 -3.79 1.92 4.37
C TYR A 36 -2.77 3.07 4.23
N PHE A 37 -2.91 4.12 5.01
CA PHE A 37 -1.97 5.23 5.03
C PHE A 37 -0.58 4.77 5.49
N PHE A 38 -0.53 4.15 6.68
CA PHE A 38 0.74 3.66 7.23
C PHE A 38 1.34 2.53 6.40
N SER A 39 0.52 1.64 5.85
CA SER A 39 0.97 0.59 4.93
C SER A 39 1.60 1.17 3.67
N SER A 40 0.99 2.19 3.06
CA SER A 40 1.53 2.85 1.87
C SER A 40 2.86 3.55 2.17
N LEU A 41 2.97 4.22 3.32
CA LEU A 41 4.24 4.79 3.79
C LEU A 41 5.33 3.74 3.94
N LEU A 42 5.01 2.58 4.54
CA LEU A 42 5.97 1.48 4.69
C LEU A 42 6.49 0.99 3.33
N LEU A 43 5.61 0.77 2.34
CA LEU A 43 6.00 0.35 0.99
C LEU A 43 6.90 1.40 0.31
N ILE A 44 6.56 2.69 0.45
CA ILE A 44 7.36 3.79 -0.11
C ILE A 44 8.75 3.85 0.56
N PHE A 45 8.82 3.77 1.88
CA PHE A 45 10.11 3.76 2.60
C PHE A 45 10.98 2.59 2.20
N GLN A 46 10.40 1.40 2.03
CA GLN A 46 11.12 0.22 1.58
C GLN A 46 11.77 0.44 0.20
N ILE A 47 11.07 1.11 -0.73
CA ILE A 47 11.61 1.45 -2.06
C ILE A 47 12.68 2.54 -1.97
N LEU A 48 12.45 3.61 -1.21
CA LEU A 48 13.40 4.72 -1.12
C LEU A 48 14.73 4.29 -0.50
N LEU A 49 14.68 3.40 0.49
CA LEU A 49 15.85 3.00 1.25
C LEU A 49 16.60 1.82 0.62
N SER A 50 15.96 1.07 -0.30
CA SER A 50 16.64 0.03 -1.09
C SER A 50 17.74 0.58 -2.00
N ALA A 51 17.66 1.86 -2.36
CA ALA A 51 18.62 2.50 -3.25
C ALA A 51 19.95 2.90 -2.57
N LYS A 52 20.04 2.85 -1.22
CA LYS A 52 21.17 3.45 -0.49
C LYS A 52 22.27 2.46 -0.08
N ASN A 53 21.94 1.36 0.60
CA ASN A 53 22.92 0.40 1.12
C ASN A 53 22.24 -0.95 1.41
N ALA A 54 22.84 -2.07 0.96
CA ALA A 54 22.29 -3.41 1.13
C ALA A 54 22.16 -3.87 2.60
N ALA A 55 23.13 -3.53 3.46
CA ALA A 55 23.08 -3.90 4.88
C ALA A 55 21.98 -3.12 5.63
N PHE A 56 21.89 -1.82 5.35
CA PHE A 56 20.87 -0.94 5.90
C PHE A 56 19.46 -1.35 5.39
N TYR A 57 19.35 -1.69 4.11
CA TYR A 57 18.11 -2.18 3.52
C TYR A 57 17.58 -3.46 4.19
N LYS A 58 18.45 -4.39 4.57
CA LYS A 58 18.06 -5.59 5.31
C LYS A 58 17.46 -5.27 6.68
N GLN A 59 18.09 -4.37 7.43
CA GLN A 59 17.59 -3.93 8.74
C GLN A 59 16.24 -3.23 8.63
N ILE A 60 16.09 -2.33 7.66
CA ILE A 60 14.83 -1.64 7.38
C ILE A 60 13.75 -2.62 6.97
N THR A 61 14.07 -3.59 6.11
CA THR A 61 13.09 -4.61 5.69
C THR A 61 12.55 -5.35 6.90
N ILE A 62 13.42 -5.81 7.81
CA ILE A 62 13.00 -6.50 9.03
C ILE A 62 12.12 -5.60 9.90
N PHE A 63 12.54 -4.35 10.11
CA PHE A 63 11.77 -3.37 10.90
C PHE A 63 10.39 -3.07 10.28
N SER A 64 10.35 -2.82 8.97
CA SER A 64 9.11 -2.57 8.22
C SER A 64 8.18 -3.79 8.20
N ALA A 65 8.72 -5.01 8.16
CA ALA A 65 7.95 -6.24 8.27
C ALA A 65 7.33 -6.38 9.68
N MET A 66 8.09 -6.09 10.74
CA MET A 66 7.57 -6.08 12.12
C MET A 66 6.46 -5.04 12.28
N LEU A 67 6.64 -3.83 11.75
CA LEU A 67 5.61 -2.79 11.78
C LEU A 67 4.36 -3.21 10.99
N LEU A 68 4.53 -3.81 9.81
CA LEU A 68 3.40 -4.30 9.01
C LEU A 68 2.62 -5.38 9.77
N CYS A 69 3.31 -6.36 10.37
CA CYS A 69 2.68 -7.37 11.23
C CYS A 69 1.96 -6.75 12.44
N GLY A 70 2.55 -5.73 13.06
CA GLY A 70 1.92 -5.00 14.17
C GLY A 70 0.67 -4.25 13.75
N LEU A 71 0.69 -3.58 12.59
CA LEU A 71 -0.47 -2.89 12.02
C LEU A 71 -1.60 -3.87 11.68
N LEU A 72 -1.24 -5.01 11.09
CA LEU A 72 -2.19 -6.08 10.83
C LEU A 72 -2.82 -6.54 12.14
N TYR A 73 -1.99 -6.92 13.13
CA TYR A 73 -2.44 -7.39 14.44
C TYR A 73 -3.39 -6.41 15.12
N TYR A 74 -3.03 -5.12 15.16
CA TYR A 74 -3.85 -4.08 15.76
C TYR A 74 -5.22 -3.93 15.08
N GLN A 75 -5.26 -3.95 13.75
CA GLN A 75 -6.49 -3.66 13.01
C GLN A 75 -7.42 -4.88 12.90
N TYR A 76 -6.88 -6.11 12.83
CA TYR A 76 -7.66 -7.31 12.49
C TYR A 76 -7.41 -8.52 13.42
N ASN A 77 -6.70 -8.36 14.54
CA ASN A 77 -6.40 -9.43 15.54
C ASN A 77 -5.74 -10.69 14.94
N LEU A 78 -6.48 -11.78 14.78
CA LEU A 78 -6.00 -13.03 14.16
C LEU A 78 -6.57 -13.24 12.74
N ASP A 79 -7.53 -12.43 12.31
CA ASP A 79 -8.09 -12.40 10.95
C ASP A 79 -7.18 -11.59 10.00
N MET A 80 -5.87 -11.80 10.15
CA MET A 80 -4.80 -11.06 9.47
C MET A 80 -4.86 -11.16 7.95
N LEU A 81 -5.49 -12.22 7.42
CA LEU A 81 -5.43 -12.62 6.01
C LEU A 81 -6.70 -12.26 5.22
N ASN A 82 -7.41 -11.21 5.62
CA ASN A 82 -8.41 -10.62 4.73
C ASN A 82 -7.78 -10.16 3.40
N ALA A 83 -8.58 -10.14 2.34
CA ALA A 83 -8.10 -9.93 0.97
C ALA A 83 -7.27 -8.64 0.81
N SER A 84 -7.65 -7.56 1.47
CA SER A 84 -6.92 -6.28 1.48
C SER A 84 -5.54 -6.38 2.14
N ASN A 85 -5.47 -7.02 3.29
CA ASN A 85 -4.23 -7.24 4.04
C ASN A 85 -3.26 -8.11 3.26
N PHE A 86 -3.78 -9.15 2.60
CA PHE A 86 -2.99 -10.00 1.72
C PHE A 86 -2.39 -9.22 0.56
N GLN A 87 -3.12 -8.28 -0.05
CA GLN A 87 -2.59 -7.43 -1.13
C GLN A 87 -1.41 -6.58 -0.64
N VAL A 88 -1.52 -5.92 0.51
CA VAL A 88 -0.43 -5.11 1.10
C VAL A 88 0.79 -5.98 1.40
N PHE A 89 0.58 -7.14 2.03
CA PHE A 89 1.66 -8.07 2.36
C PHE A 89 2.33 -8.64 1.10
N ALA A 90 1.56 -8.98 0.07
CA ALA A 90 2.08 -9.43 -1.21
C ALA A 90 2.90 -8.34 -1.91
N SER A 91 2.43 -7.08 -1.89
CA SER A 91 3.20 -5.93 -2.41
C SER A 91 4.52 -5.75 -1.66
N PHE A 92 4.50 -5.87 -0.32
CA PHE A 92 5.70 -5.79 0.51
C PHE A 92 6.74 -6.86 0.12
N LEU A 93 6.31 -8.12 -0.02
CA LEU A 93 7.18 -9.22 -0.44
C LEU A 93 7.73 -8.99 -1.86
N CYS A 94 6.89 -8.54 -2.80
CA CYS A 94 7.34 -8.26 -4.16
C CYS A 94 8.41 -7.17 -4.19
N ILE A 95 8.22 -6.08 -3.44
CA ILE A 95 9.23 -5.03 -3.31
C ILE A 95 10.51 -5.61 -2.71
N HIS A 96 10.41 -6.38 -1.62
CA HIS A 96 11.58 -7.01 -1.02
C HIS A 96 12.41 -7.81 -2.03
N PHE A 97 11.76 -8.72 -2.74
CA PHE A 97 12.41 -9.61 -3.68
C PHE A 97 12.92 -8.90 -4.95
N ILE A 98 12.26 -7.83 -5.42
CA ILE A 98 12.75 -7.02 -6.54
C ILE A 98 14.09 -6.35 -6.18
N TYR A 99 14.22 -5.86 -4.93
CA TYR A 99 15.35 -5.04 -4.51
C TYR A 99 16.44 -5.80 -3.74
N SER A 100 16.16 -6.98 -3.21
CA SER A 100 17.16 -7.82 -2.52
C SER A 100 18.22 -8.42 -3.47
N GLN A 101 18.00 -8.35 -4.79
CA GLN A 101 18.85 -8.95 -5.83
C GLN A 101 19.05 -10.47 -5.68
N GLN A 102 18.23 -11.15 -4.87
CA GLN A 102 18.32 -12.59 -4.65
C GLN A 102 17.61 -13.42 -5.75
N ILE A 103 16.90 -12.76 -6.66
CA ILE A 103 16.07 -13.41 -7.68
C ILE A 103 16.74 -13.31 -9.07
N PRO A 104 16.75 -14.41 -9.85
CA PRO A 104 17.27 -14.38 -11.20
C PRO A 104 16.51 -13.39 -12.10
N PRO A 105 17.19 -12.73 -13.06
CA PRO A 105 16.60 -11.65 -13.86
C PRO A 105 15.35 -12.03 -14.64
N LYS A 106 15.21 -13.32 -15.01
CA LYS A 106 14.03 -13.87 -15.68
C LYS A 106 12.76 -13.75 -14.82
N ASN A 107 12.88 -13.91 -13.51
CA ASN A 107 11.74 -13.88 -12.58
C ASN A 107 11.41 -12.45 -12.10
N LEU A 108 12.31 -11.48 -12.31
CA LEU A 108 12.08 -10.09 -11.94
C LEU A 108 10.94 -9.44 -12.73
N ILE A 109 10.74 -9.81 -13.99
CA ILE A 109 9.63 -9.29 -14.81
C ILE A 109 8.30 -9.75 -14.24
N LEU A 110 8.17 -11.05 -13.94
CA LEU A 110 6.98 -11.62 -13.34
C LEU A 110 6.66 -10.94 -12.00
N LEU A 111 7.67 -10.74 -11.16
CA LEU A 111 7.48 -10.12 -9.85
C LEU A 111 7.05 -8.65 -9.95
N LYS A 112 7.54 -7.91 -10.95
CA LYS A 112 7.06 -6.55 -11.26
C LYS A 112 5.59 -6.56 -11.68
N ILE A 113 5.19 -7.50 -12.54
CA ILE A 113 3.79 -7.64 -12.96
C ILE A 113 2.89 -7.96 -11.76
N ILE A 114 3.30 -8.92 -10.91
CA ILE A 114 2.57 -9.26 -9.69
C ILE A 114 2.44 -8.05 -8.76
N LEU A 115 3.52 -7.29 -8.54
CA LEU A 115 3.48 -6.08 -7.72
C LEU A 115 2.45 -5.07 -8.25
N ILE A 116 2.43 -4.82 -9.56
CA ILE A 116 1.47 -3.92 -10.18
C ILE A 116 0.04 -4.44 -9.99
N MET A 117 -0.20 -5.73 -10.20
CA MET A 117 -1.51 -6.33 -9.99
C MET A 117 -1.97 -6.21 -8.53
N CYS A 118 -1.11 -6.48 -7.56
CA CYS A 118 -1.41 -6.31 -6.13
C CYS A 118 -1.77 -4.86 -5.81
N LEU A 119 -1.03 -3.89 -6.35
CA LEU A 119 -1.31 -2.47 -6.13
C LEU A 119 -2.62 -2.02 -6.80
N ILE A 120 -2.92 -2.48 -8.01
CA ILE A 120 -4.21 -2.20 -8.67
C ILE A 120 -5.36 -2.75 -7.82
N LEU A 121 -5.27 -4.01 -7.38
CA LEU A 121 -6.29 -4.60 -6.51
C LEU A 121 -6.45 -3.80 -5.20
N LEU A 122 -5.33 -3.37 -4.60
CA LEU A 122 -5.35 -2.53 -3.41
C LEU A 122 -6.04 -1.18 -3.67
N THR A 123 -5.77 -0.52 -4.79
CA THR A 123 -6.46 0.74 -5.15
C THR A 123 -7.97 0.55 -5.30
N ILE A 124 -8.41 -0.55 -5.91
CA ILE A 124 -9.83 -0.89 -6.07
C ILE A 124 -10.47 -1.12 -4.70
N THR A 125 -9.79 -1.88 -3.83
CA THR A 125 -10.29 -2.16 -2.49
C THR A 125 -10.41 -0.88 -1.66
N GLN A 126 -9.38 -0.04 -1.63
CA GLN A 126 -9.44 1.24 -0.91
C GLN A 126 -10.52 2.17 -1.45
N TYR A 127 -10.73 2.20 -2.77
CA TYR A 127 -11.79 2.99 -3.39
C TYR A 127 -13.19 2.53 -2.95
N ASN A 128 -13.43 1.22 -2.98
CA ASN A 128 -14.71 0.65 -2.57
C ASN A 128 -14.98 0.86 -1.07
N GLU A 129 -13.98 0.68 -0.23
CA GLU A 129 -14.10 0.96 1.20
C GLU A 129 -14.36 2.45 1.47
N LEU A 130 -13.72 3.35 0.73
CA LEU A 130 -13.98 4.78 0.84
C LEU A 130 -15.42 5.14 0.45
N ILE A 131 -15.96 4.55 -0.63
CA ILE A 131 -17.35 4.76 -1.01
C ILE A 131 -18.28 4.28 0.11
N ALA A 132 -18.04 3.08 0.64
CA ALA A 132 -18.86 2.53 1.72
C ALA A 132 -18.83 3.43 2.97
N LEU A 133 -17.66 3.97 3.30
CA LEU A 133 -17.48 4.89 4.42
C LEU A 133 -18.23 6.22 4.20
N LYS A 134 -18.13 6.80 3.00
CA LYS A 134 -18.89 8.01 2.65
C LYS A 134 -20.40 7.78 2.70
N ALA A 135 -20.86 6.64 2.20
CA ALA A 135 -22.27 6.26 2.23
C ALA A 135 -22.77 6.14 3.67
N TYR A 136 -21.98 5.51 4.55
CA TYR A 136 -22.26 5.43 5.97
C TYR A 136 -22.43 6.82 6.60
N PHE A 137 -21.47 7.73 6.42
CA PHE A 137 -21.58 9.07 6.99
C PHE A 137 -22.70 9.92 6.38
N SER A 138 -22.99 9.74 5.09
CA SER A 138 -24.14 10.39 4.44
C SER A 138 -25.49 9.96 5.06
N SER A 139 -25.58 8.75 5.60
CA SER A 139 -26.79 8.28 6.29
C SER A 139 -26.96 8.90 7.68
N LEU A 140 -25.90 9.46 8.25
CA LEU A 140 -25.85 10.10 9.57
C LEU A 140 -25.96 11.64 9.49
N ASN A 141 -26.35 12.16 8.32
CA ASN A 141 -26.29 13.58 8.01
C ASN A 141 -27.20 14.42 8.92
N ASN A 142 -26.61 15.39 9.60
CA ASN A 142 -27.27 16.35 10.50
C ASN A 142 -27.40 17.75 9.86
N GLY A 143 -27.00 17.91 8.59
CA GLY A 143 -27.09 19.16 7.84
C GLY A 143 -25.86 20.07 7.95
N GLU A 144 -24.73 19.57 8.46
CA GLU A 144 -23.49 20.34 8.58
C GLU A 144 -22.62 20.20 7.33
N SER A 145 -22.08 21.32 6.82
CA SER A 145 -21.39 21.36 5.52
C SER A 145 -20.09 20.54 5.47
N TRP A 146 -19.46 20.25 6.61
CA TRP A 146 -18.27 19.39 6.66
C TRP A 146 -18.61 17.90 6.46
N GLN A 147 -19.87 17.50 6.65
CA GLN A 147 -20.33 16.13 6.42
C GLN A 147 -20.40 15.79 4.92
N GLU A 148 -20.46 16.79 4.03
CA GLU A 148 -20.36 16.61 2.57
C GLU A 148 -19.02 15.98 2.15
N PHE A 149 -17.98 16.18 2.97
CA PHE A 149 -16.66 15.59 2.75
C PHE A 149 -16.51 14.21 3.42
N GLY A 150 -17.57 13.70 4.05
CA GLY A 150 -17.60 12.42 4.75
C GLY A 150 -16.86 12.41 6.09
N ALA A 151 -16.53 13.57 6.66
CA ALA A 151 -15.82 13.68 7.93
C ALA A 151 -16.78 13.60 9.13
N LEU A 152 -16.32 12.93 10.20
CA LEU A 152 -16.89 12.98 11.55
C LEU A 152 -16.61 14.30 12.25
#